data_AF-A0A1C5YAL8-F1
#
_entry.id   AF-A0A1C5YAL8-F1
#
_cell.length_a   1.000
_cell.length_b   1.000
_cell.length_c   1.000
_cell.angle_alpha   90.00
_cell.angle_beta   90.00
_cell.angle_gamma   90.00
#
_symmetry.space_group_name_H-M   'P 1'
#
loop_
_entity.id
_entity.type
_entity.pdbx_description
1 polymer ?
#
loop_
_entity_poly.entity_id
_entity_poly.type
_entity_poly.pdbx_seq_one_letter_code
_entity_poly.pdbx_strand_id
1 'polypeptide(L)'
;MELKDPVYHTNAFMLQAVIYNSKVGKTIVEKTADSFKKLAVAVNKSLIDYQKPAIDDKKSAVDMIKSAIEQQKYNEPSKANILKVYDEIEKNQIFGTKEIKEILDCSPSTARAVMTKLRDMKVVKVVNGKGKGKYVFIE
;
A
#
# COMPACT_ATOMS: atom_id res chain seq x y z
N MET A 1 -67.39 -19.32 17.23
CA MET A 1 -66.53 -18.33 16.55
C MET A 1 -65.43 -18.01 17.55
N GLU A 2 -64.34 -18.78 17.53
CA GLU A 2 -63.25 -18.65 18.50
C GLU A 2 -62.35 -17.48 18.10
N LEU A 3 -62.21 -16.47 18.97
CA LEU A 3 -61.22 -15.41 18.79
C LEU A 3 -59.84 -15.99 19.10
N LYS A 4 -58.92 -15.88 18.13
CA LYS A 4 -57.51 -16.22 18.35
C LYS A 4 -56.84 -15.18 19.23
N ASP A 5 -55.99 -15.64 20.14
CA ASP A 5 -55.22 -14.80 21.05
C ASP A 5 -54.21 -13.91 20.29
N PRO A 6 -53.93 -12.69 20.80
CA PRO A 6 -52.97 -11.79 20.19
C PRO A 6 -51.53 -12.28 20.40
N VAL A 7 -50.76 -12.30 19.30
CA VAL A 7 -49.33 -12.63 19.29
C VAL A 7 -48.53 -11.33 19.25
N TYR A 8 -47.69 -11.10 20.27
CA TYR A 8 -46.84 -9.92 20.36
C TYR A 8 -45.41 -10.26 19.90
N HIS A 9 -44.87 -9.48 18.97
CA HIS A 9 -43.47 -9.56 18.55
C HIS A 9 -42.71 -8.37 19.11
N THR A 10 -41.71 -8.64 19.95
CA THR A 10 -40.87 -7.62 20.59
C THR A 10 -39.59 -7.44 19.78
N ASN A 11 -39.54 -6.43 18.90
CA ASN A 11 -38.34 -6.06 18.12
C ASN A 11 -37.63 -4.83 18.73
N ALA A 12 -37.55 -4.74 20.06
CA ALA A 12 -36.86 -3.65 20.73
C ALA A 12 -35.47 -4.11 21.19
N PHE A 13 -34.43 -3.44 20.71
CA PHE A 13 -33.09 -3.52 21.29
C PHE A 13 -32.63 -2.11 21.65
N MET A 14 -32.02 -1.96 22.82
CA MET A 14 -31.41 -0.69 23.24
C MET A 14 -29.93 -0.71 22.90
N LEU A 15 -29.47 0.33 22.20
CA LEU A 15 -28.05 0.49 21.87
C LEU A 15 -27.41 1.45 22.87
N GLN A 16 -26.33 0.99 23.51
CA GLN A 16 -25.48 1.83 24.35
C GLN A 16 -24.17 2.10 23.61
N ALA A 17 -23.85 3.38 23.39
CA ALA A 17 -22.60 3.82 22.78
C ALA A 17 -21.92 4.87 23.65
N VAL A 18 -20.59 4.80 23.73
CA VAL A 18 -19.74 5.80 24.40
C VAL A 18 -18.88 6.47 23.33
N ILE A 19 -18.95 7.80 23.23
CA ILE A 19 -18.22 8.58 22.23
C ILE A 19 -17.08 9.35 22.91
N TYR A 20 -15.85 9.19 22.42
CA TYR A 20 -14.67 9.91 22.90
C TYR A 20 -14.35 11.10 21.98
N ASN A 21 -13.97 12.23 22.59
CA ASN A 21 -13.53 13.43 21.86
C ASN A 21 -12.04 13.30 21.49
N SER A 22 -11.71 13.44 20.20
CA SER A 22 -10.31 13.46 19.74
C SER A 22 -9.67 14.79 20.11
N LYS A 23 -8.92 14.75 21.21
CA LYS A 23 -7.99 15.74 21.78
C LYS A 23 -7.90 17.12 21.10
N VAL A 24 -8.27 18.11 21.91
CA VAL A 24 -7.66 19.45 21.96
C VAL A 24 -6.13 19.33 21.91
N GLY A 25 -5.48 20.14 21.08
CA GLY A 25 -4.02 20.14 20.94
C GLY A 25 -3.52 20.88 19.70
N LYS A 26 -4.07 22.07 19.43
CA LYS A 26 -3.55 22.97 18.40
C LYS A 26 -2.32 23.69 18.99
N THR A 27 -1.18 23.02 19.03
CA THR A 27 0.11 23.62 19.37
C THR A 27 0.52 24.54 18.21
N ILE A 28 0.42 25.84 18.46
CA ILE A 28 0.98 26.88 17.60
C ILE A 28 2.50 26.70 17.65
N VAL A 29 3.08 26.44 16.48
CA VAL A 29 4.52 26.32 16.25
C VAL A 29 5.18 27.65 16.60
N GLU A 30 5.80 27.72 17.78
CA GLU A 30 6.77 28.75 18.11
C GLU A 30 8.10 28.43 17.41
N LYS A 31 8.29 29.17 16.32
CA LYS A 31 9.55 29.65 15.75
C LYS A 31 10.75 29.52 16.70
N THR A 32 11.68 28.60 16.41
CA THR A 32 13.09 28.73 16.81
C THR A 32 13.94 28.27 15.64
N ALA A 33 14.37 29.26 14.85
CA ALA A 33 15.13 29.08 13.62
C ALA A 33 16.56 29.61 13.82
N ASP A 34 17.29 29.14 14.85
CA ASP A 34 18.59 29.74 15.19
C ASP A 34 19.65 28.77 15.75
N SER A 35 19.76 27.53 15.26
CA SER A 35 20.89 26.67 15.68
C SER A 35 21.55 25.76 14.64
N PHE A 36 21.14 25.79 13.36
CA PHE A 36 21.74 24.91 12.33
C PHE A 36 22.71 25.62 11.36
N LYS A 37 23.49 26.60 11.84
CA LYS A 37 24.42 27.38 10.99
C LYS A 37 25.91 27.13 11.24
N LYS A 38 26.31 25.96 11.75
CA LYS A 38 27.74 25.66 11.94
C LYS A 38 28.12 24.19 11.85
N LEU A 39 27.88 23.53 10.72
CA LEU A 39 28.67 22.36 10.32
C LEU A 39 28.66 22.14 8.80
N ALA A 40 28.94 23.21 8.04
CA ALA A 40 29.12 23.15 6.59
C ALA A 40 30.60 23.29 6.24
N VAL A 41 31.46 22.41 6.77
CA VAL A 41 32.85 22.31 6.34
C VAL A 41 33.24 20.83 6.33
N ALA A 42 33.53 20.34 5.12
CA ALA A 42 34.30 19.13 4.84
C ALA A 42 33.66 17.76 5.13
N VAL A 43 32.74 17.30 4.27
CA VAL A 43 32.70 15.89 3.80
C VAL A 43 32.13 15.85 2.37
N ASN A 44 32.93 16.27 1.39
CA ASN A 44 32.70 15.91 -0.02
C ASN A 44 33.60 14.70 -0.35
N LYS A 45 33.11 13.46 -0.10
CA LYS A 45 33.49 12.31 -0.95
C LYS A 45 32.74 10.98 -0.77
N SER A 46 31.96 10.73 0.27
CA SER A 46 31.21 9.45 0.34
C SER A 46 30.04 9.52 1.30
N LEU A 47 28.84 9.69 0.75
CA LEU A 47 27.58 9.17 1.28
C LEU A 47 26.49 9.71 0.34
N ILE A 48 26.15 8.94 -0.70
CA ILE A 48 24.78 8.98 -1.21
C ILE A 48 23.98 8.16 -0.22
N ASP A 49 23.93 8.66 1.01
CA ASP A 49 23.05 8.16 2.05
C ASP A 49 21.66 8.59 1.64
N TYR A 50 20.81 7.60 1.48
CA TYR A 50 19.36 7.69 1.52
C TYR A 50 18.88 9.08 1.90
N GLN A 51 18.61 9.89 0.88
CA GLN A 51 17.84 11.11 1.03
C GLN A 51 16.46 10.67 1.48
N LYS A 52 16.30 10.52 2.80
CA LYS A 52 15.02 10.40 3.48
C LYS A 52 14.20 11.61 3.02
N PRO A 53 13.13 11.44 2.24
CA PRO A 53 12.20 12.54 2.03
C PRO A 53 11.49 12.68 3.37
N ALA A 54 11.93 13.66 4.14
CA ALA A 54 11.14 14.17 5.23
C ALA A 54 10.00 15.00 4.61
N ILE A 55 8.80 14.83 5.17
CA ILE A 55 7.66 15.75 5.09
C ILE A 55 6.77 15.59 3.83
N ASP A 56 5.86 14.62 3.86
CA ASP A 56 4.41 14.87 4.00
C ASP A 56 3.73 13.51 4.24
N ASP A 57 3.02 13.37 5.35
CA ASP A 57 2.48 12.10 5.85
C ASP A 57 1.28 11.61 5.02
N LYS A 58 1.56 11.15 3.80
CA LYS A 58 0.72 10.24 2.99
C LYS A 58 1.47 9.82 1.72
N LYS A 59 2.67 9.26 1.87
CA LYS A 59 3.33 8.58 0.75
C LYS A 59 2.45 7.40 0.36
N SER A 60 1.78 7.49 -0.79
CA SER A 60 0.87 6.46 -1.28
C SER A 60 1.66 5.15 -1.44
N ALA A 61 1.03 3.98 -1.28
CA ALA A 61 1.65 2.70 -1.61
C ALA A 61 2.27 2.75 -3.02
N VAL A 62 1.60 3.46 -3.94
CA VAL A 62 2.05 3.77 -5.30
C VAL A 62 3.42 4.46 -5.32
N ASP A 63 3.68 5.43 -4.44
CA ASP A 63 4.96 6.16 -4.41
C ASP A 63 6.12 5.30 -3.87
N MET A 64 5.83 4.36 -2.97
CA MET A 64 6.82 3.38 -2.50
C MET A 64 7.21 2.42 -3.63
N ILE A 65 6.23 1.93 -4.38
CA ILE A 65 6.45 1.07 -5.54
C ILE A 65 7.19 1.83 -6.64
N LYS A 66 6.80 3.07 -6.92
CA LYS A 66 7.47 3.92 -7.90
C LYS A 66 8.94 4.15 -7.53
N SER A 67 9.22 4.40 -6.25
CA SER A 67 10.58 4.50 -5.72
C SER A 67 11.36 3.18 -5.88
N ALA A 68 10.74 2.03 -5.59
CA ALA A 68 11.37 0.71 -5.75
C ALA A 68 11.64 0.35 -7.23
N ILE A 69 10.75 0.78 -8.14
CA ILE A 69 10.93 0.66 -9.58
C ILE A 69 12.07 1.55 -10.07
N GLU A 70 12.21 2.78 -9.54
CA GLU A 70 13.31 3.69 -9.90
C GLU A 70 14.67 3.22 -9.38
N GLN A 71 14.71 2.59 -8.20
CA GLN A 71 15.92 1.95 -7.68
C GLN A 71 16.38 0.77 -8.55
N GLN A 72 15.44 0.13 -9.25
CA GLN A 72 15.71 -0.99 -10.12
C GLN A 72 15.95 -0.48 -11.56
N LYS A 73 17.02 -0.96 -12.21
CA LYS A 73 17.34 -0.61 -13.61
C LYS A 73 16.47 -1.39 -14.61
N TYR A 74 15.14 -1.35 -14.44
CA TYR A 74 14.23 -1.95 -15.41
C TYR A 74 14.06 -1.07 -16.64
N ASN A 75 13.83 -1.72 -17.79
CA ASN A 75 13.47 -1.04 -19.02
C ASN A 75 12.10 -0.34 -18.90
N GLU A 76 11.95 0.80 -19.59
CA GLU A 76 10.71 1.60 -19.62
C GLU A 76 9.42 0.77 -19.76
N PRO A 77 9.29 -0.18 -20.72
CA PRO A 77 8.07 -0.99 -20.83
C PRO A 77 7.78 -1.86 -19.60
N SER A 78 8.80 -2.32 -18.86
CA SER A 78 8.55 -3.07 -17.63
C SER A 78 8.06 -2.19 -16.50
N LYS A 79 8.54 -0.94 -16.41
CA LYS A 79 8.07 0.01 -15.39
C LYS A 79 6.57 0.26 -15.60
N ALA A 80 6.17 0.54 -16.84
CA ALA A 80 4.77 0.75 -17.21
C ALA A 80 3.90 -0.48 -16.91
N ASN A 81 4.38 -1.69 -17.24
CA ASN A 81 3.63 -2.93 -16.96
C ASN A 81 3.42 -3.17 -15.46
N ILE A 82 4.43 -2.90 -14.63
CA ILE A 82 4.33 -3.10 -13.17
C ILE A 82 3.36 -2.10 -12.56
N LEU A 83 3.39 -0.83 -13.00
CA LEU A 83 2.45 0.18 -12.54
C LEU A 83 1.01 -0.18 -12.90
N LYS A 84 0.76 -0.57 -14.16
CA LYS A 84 -0.57 -1.04 -14.58
C LYS A 84 -1.09 -2.20 -13.73
N VAL A 85 -0.25 -3.21 -13.50
CA VAL A 85 -0.63 -4.36 -12.65
C VAL A 85 -1.00 -3.90 -11.23
N TYR A 86 -0.35 -2.86 -10.71
CA TYR A 86 -0.70 -2.30 -9.40
C TYR A 86 -1.97 -1.47 -9.39
N ASP A 87 -2.25 -0.75 -10.47
CA ASP A 87 -3.48 0.05 -10.61
C ASP A 87 -4.71 -0.84 -10.82
N GLU A 88 -4.55 -1.97 -11.53
CA GLU A 88 -5.64 -2.89 -11.86
C GLU A 88 -5.97 -3.87 -10.73
N ILE A 89 -4.99 -4.24 -9.90
CA ILE A 89 -5.16 -5.22 -8.83
C ILE A 89 -5.50 -4.50 -7.53
N GLU A 90 -6.68 -4.83 -6.98
CA GLU A 90 -7.12 -4.26 -5.71
C GLU A 90 -6.24 -4.72 -4.54
N LYS A 91 -6.19 -3.91 -3.47
CA LYS A 91 -5.48 -4.26 -2.23
C LYS A 91 -5.99 -5.60 -1.70
N ASN A 92 -5.05 -6.48 -1.33
CA ASN A 92 -5.32 -7.84 -0.83
C ASN A 92 -5.94 -8.83 -1.85
N GLN A 93 -6.10 -8.43 -3.12
CA GLN A 93 -6.49 -9.38 -4.15
C GLN A 93 -5.37 -10.41 -4.36
N ILE A 94 -5.77 -11.68 -4.42
CA ILE A 94 -4.86 -12.78 -4.71
C ILE A 94 -4.71 -12.90 -6.22
N PHE A 95 -3.49 -12.77 -6.72
CA PHE A 95 -3.18 -12.86 -8.14
C PHE A 95 -2.02 -13.80 -8.40
N GLY A 96 -1.85 -14.18 -9.66
CA GLY A 96 -0.72 -14.95 -10.15
C GLY A 96 -0.45 -14.61 -11.62
N THR A 97 0.31 -15.46 -12.28
CA THR A 97 0.71 -15.23 -13.68
C THR A 97 -0.47 -15.17 -14.64
N LYS A 98 -1.56 -15.89 -14.35
CA LYS A 98 -2.76 -15.91 -15.20
C LYS A 98 -3.47 -14.56 -15.17
N GLU A 99 -3.68 -14.02 -13.97
CA GLU A 99 -4.34 -12.73 -13.76
C GLU A 99 -3.51 -11.60 -14.39
N ILE A 100 -2.19 -11.60 -14.22
CA ILE A 100 -1.32 -10.58 -14.85
C ILE A 100 -1.33 -10.69 -16.37
N LYS A 101 -1.44 -11.90 -16.92
CA LYS A 101 -1.55 -12.11 -18.36
C LYS A 101 -2.84 -11.47 -18.88
N GLU A 102 -3.95 -11.64 -18.18
CA GLU A 102 -5.26 -11.08 -18.52
C GLU A 102 -5.28 -9.55 -18.40
N ILE A 103 -4.64 -8.99 -17.37
CA ILE A 103 -4.54 -7.53 -17.16
C ILE A 103 -3.68 -6.85 -18.23
N LEU A 104 -2.52 -7.42 -18.55
CA LEU A 104 -1.57 -6.82 -19.48
C LEU A 104 -1.78 -7.23 -20.94
N ASP A 105 -2.75 -8.12 -21.22
CA ASP A 105 -2.97 -8.80 -22.50
C ASP A 105 -1.65 -9.22 -23.19
N CYS A 106 -0.79 -9.91 -22.43
CA CYS A 106 0.58 -10.19 -22.83
C CYS A 106 0.88 -11.69 -22.96
N SER A 107 2.07 -12.03 -23.48
CA SER A 107 2.49 -13.43 -23.56
C SER A 107 2.67 -14.04 -22.15
N PRO A 108 2.41 -15.35 -21.95
CA PRO A 108 2.60 -16.02 -20.67
C PRO A 108 4.03 -15.87 -20.10
N SER A 109 5.02 -15.81 -21.00
CA SER A 109 6.43 -15.56 -20.69
C SER A 109 6.64 -14.17 -20.10
N THR A 110 6.03 -13.14 -20.70
CA THR A 110 6.10 -11.76 -20.21
C THR A 110 5.48 -11.63 -18.83
N ALA A 111 4.28 -12.19 -18.61
CA ALA A 111 3.61 -12.19 -17.31
C ALA A 111 4.48 -12.87 -16.23
N ARG A 112 5.16 -13.97 -16.58
CA ARG A 112 6.06 -14.68 -15.67
C ARG A 112 7.29 -13.83 -15.33
N ALA A 113 7.83 -13.09 -16.28
CA ALA A 113 8.93 -12.15 -16.05
C ALA A 113 8.53 -11.01 -15.10
N VAL A 114 7.32 -10.46 -15.27
CA VAL A 114 6.76 -9.44 -14.37
C VAL A 114 6.60 -10.00 -12.95
N MET A 115 6.08 -11.22 -12.81
CA MET A 115 5.98 -11.89 -11.50
C MET A 115 7.32 -12.14 -10.82
N THR A 116 8.38 -12.45 -11.58
CA THR A 116 9.72 -12.58 -11.01
C THR A 116 10.22 -11.23 -10.51
N LYS A 117 10.06 -10.15 -11.27
CA LYS A 117 10.45 -8.80 -10.83
C LYS A 117 9.72 -8.35 -9.58
N LEU A 118 8.41 -8.60 -9.48
CA LEU A 118 7.63 -8.29 -8.27
C LEU A 118 8.16 -9.04 -7.03
N ARG A 119 8.63 -10.29 -7.21
CA ARG A 119 9.27 -11.05 -6.13
C ARG A 119 10.65 -10.52 -5.78
N ASP A 120 11.45 -10.14 -6.76
CA ASP A 120 12.80 -9.59 -6.56
C ASP A 120 12.75 -8.25 -5.82
N MET A 121 11.76 -7.42 -6.12
CA MET A 121 11.48 -6.18 -5.38
C MET A 121 10.93 -6.42 -3.96
N LYS A 122 10.58 -7.67 -3.61
CA LYS A 122 9.95 -8.05 -2.33
C LYS A 122 8.65 -7.28 -2.03
N VAL A 123 7.88 -6.96 -3.07
CA VAL A 123 6.58 -6.27 -2.92
C VAL A 123 5.40 -7.23 -2.86
N VAL A 124 5.63 -8.54 -3.01
CA VAL A 124 4.60 -9.58 -2.97
C VAL A 124 4.94 -10.70 -2.00
N LYS A 125 3.94 -11.25 -1.32
CA LYS A 125 4.02 -12.44 -0.47
C LYS A 125 3.26 -13.60 -1.08
N VAL A 126 3.74 -14.81 -0.85
CA VAL A 126 3.05 -16.05 -1.26
C VAL A 126 1.84 -16.27 -0.36
N VAL A 127 0.71 -16.66 -0.95
CA VAL A 127 -0.49 -17.06 -0.21
C VAL A 127 -0.57 -18.59 -0.13
N ASN A 128 -0.51 -19.12 1.08
CA ASN A 128 -0.72 -20.54 1.33
C ASN A 128 -2.21 -20.89 1.31
N GLY A 129 -2.56 -22.09 0.82
CA GLY A 129 -3.93 -22.61 0.83
C GLY A 129 -4.80 -22.26 -0.39
N LYS A 130 -4.29 -21.48 -1.36
CA LYS A 130 -5.03 -21.10 -2.59
C LYS A 130 -4.44 -21.69 -3.89
N GLY A 131 -3.49 -22.62 -3.77
CA GLY A 131 -2.77 -23.23 -4.90
C GLY A 131 -1.37 -22.64 -5.13
N LYS A 132 -0.54 -23.36 -5.88
CA LYS A 132 0.85 -22.95 -6.16
C LYS A 132 0.87 -21.67 -7.00
N GLY A 133 1.80 -20.75 -6.68
CA GLY A 133 2.04 -19.56 -7.49
C GLY A 133 1.01 -18.44 -7.33
N LYS A 134 0.34 -18.37 -6.17
CA LYS A 134 -0.58 -17.29 -5.80
C LYS A 134 0.10 -16.32 -4.84
N TYR A 135 -0.12 -15.03 -5.08
CA TYR A 135 0.56 -13.92 -4.42
C TYR A 135 -0.42 -12.81 -4.05
N VAL A 136 -0.03 -12.02 -3.04
CA VAL A 136 -0.72 -10.81 -2.59
C VAL A 136 0.34 -9.73 -2.37
N PHE A 137 0.01 -8.47 -2.62
CA PHE A 137 0.90 -7.35 -2.34
C PHE A 137 1.16 -7.18 -0.83
N ILE A 138 2.38 -6.79 -0.49
CA ILE A 138 2.79 -6.47 0.88
C ILE A 138 2.56 -4.98 1.11
N GLU A 139 1.97 -4.62 2.25
CA GLU A 139 1.77 -3.24 2.70
C GLU A 139 3.02 -2.70 3.41
#